data_AF-M4BLS5-F1
#
_entry.id   AF-M4BLS5-F1
#
_cell.length_a   1.000
_cell.length_b   1.000
_cell.length_c   1.000
_cell.angle_alpha   90.00
_cell.angle_beta   90.00
_cell.angle_gamma   90.00
#
_symmetry.space_group_name_H-M   'P 1'
#
loop_
_entity.id
_entity.type
_entity.pdbx_description
1 polymer ?
#
loop_
_entity_poly.entity_id
_entity_poly.type
_entity_poly.pdbx_seq_one_letter_code
_entity_poly.pdbx_strand_id
1 'polypeptide(L)'
;MNELFAFEVVLVAGAELKAVRDQLQSAEEAAPVNDEKVHALKERIVDIAAVLQKKLATITPIVSFLLEQSVGVMKTHHAQDPTEDNVPKKDK
;
A
#
# COMPACT_ATOMS: atom_id res chain seq x y z
N MET A 1 -5.09 -13.00 -14.19
CA MET A 1 -6.23 -12.05 -14.37
C MET A 1 -6.94 -11.67 -13.06
N ASN A 2 -6.82 -12.42 -11.95
CA ASN A 2 -7.45 -12.07 -10.66
C ASN A 2 -6.67 -11.08 -9.76
N GLU A 3 -5.40 -10.79 -10.07
CA GLU A 3 -4.53 -9.97 -9.20
C GLU A 3 -4.69 -8.47 -9.44
N LEU A 4 -5.06 -8.05 -10.66
CA LEU A 4 -5.30 -6.63 -10.98
C LEU A 4 -6.51 -6.08 -10.20
N PHE A 5 -7.55 -6.90 -10.04
CA PHE A 5 -8.72 -6.59 -9.22
C PHE A 5 -8.39 -6.48 -7.72
N ALA A 6 -7.31 -7.12 -7.25
CA ALA A 6 -6.96 -7.10 -5.83
C ALA A 6 -6.46 -5.72 -5.38
N PHE A 7 -5.67 -5.04 -6.20
CA PHE A 7 -5.16 -3.70 -5.89
C PHE A 7 -6.26 -2.64 -5.90
N GLU A 8 -7.14 -2.66 -6.90
CA GLU A 8 -8.29 -1.75 -6.96
C GLU A 8 -9.19 -1.92 -5.74
N VAL A 9 -9.48 -3.17 -5.35
CA VAL A 9 -10.28 -3.46 -4.15
C VAL A 9 -9.60 -2.94 -2.87
N VAL A 10 -8.27 -3.06 -2.75
CA VAL A 10 -7.53 -2.49 -1.62
C VAL A 10 -7.62 -0.95 -1.61
N LEU A 11 -7.48 -0.30 -2.76
CA LEU A 11 -7.59 1.15 -2.87
C LEU A 11 -9.00 1.65 -2.51
N VAL A 12 -10.04 0.99 -3.03
CA VAL A 12 -11.44 1.33 -2.73
C VAL A 12 -11.75 1.11 -1.25
N ALA A 13 -11.36 -0.03 -0.67
CA ALA A 13 -11.57 -0.30 0.75
C ALA A 13 -10.79 0.69 1.64
N GLY A 14 -9.59 1.10 1.23
CA GLY A 14 -8.82 2.13 1.94
C GLY A 14 -9.49 3.51 1.89
N ALA A 15 -10.04 3.90 0.74
CA ALA A 15 -10.79 5.14 0.60
C ALA A 15 -12.09 5.13 1.41
N GLU A 16 -12.81 4.01 1.41
CA GLU A 16 -14.02 3.82 2.21
C GLU A 16 -13.70 3.92 3.71
N LEU A 17 -12.65 3.23 4.18
CA LEU A 17 -12.23 3.29 5.58
C LEU A 17 -11.97 4.73 6.04
N LYS A 18 -11.28 5.52 5.20
CA LYS A 18 -11.05 6.94 5.48
C LYS A 18 -12.37 7.71 5.56
N ALA A 19 -13.23 7.56 4.56
CA ALA A 19 -14.51 8.28 4.50
C ALA A 19 -15.39 7.98 5.73
N VAL A 20 -15.48 6.72 6.16
CA VAL A 20 -16.27 6.32 7.33
C VAL A 20 -15.64 6.85 8.62
N ARG A 21 -14.30 6.94 8.73
CA ARG A 21 -13.64 7.59 9.87
C ARG A 21 -13.94 9.09 9.93
N ASP A 22 -13.91 9.78 8.80
CA ASP A 22 -14.23 11.20 8.73
C ASP A 22 -15.70 11.45 9.12
N GLN A 23 -16.60 10.56 8.70
CA GLN A 23 -18.01 10.58 9.10
C GLN A 23 -18.21 10.30 10.60
N LEU A 24 -17.46 9.35 11.17
CA LEU A 24 -17.50 9.05 12.59
C LEU A 24 -17.07 10.27 13.41
N GLN A 25 -15.94 10.88 13.06
CA GLN A 25 -15.46 12.08 13.72
C GLN A 25 -16.52 13.19 13.68
N SER A 26 -17.09 13.44 12.50
CA SER A 26 -18.15 14.44 12.33
C SER A 26 -19.42 14.13 13.14
N ALA A 27 -19.74 12.84 13.33
CA ALA A 27 -20.89 12.42 14.13
C ALA A 27 -20.65 12.54 15.63
N GLU A 28 -19.42 12.31 16.11
CA GLU A 28 -19.03 12.48 17.51
C GLU A 28 -18.94 13.97 17.91
N GLU A 29 -18.63 14.86 16.96
CA GLU A 29 -18.57 16.31 17.16
C GLU A 29 -19.94 17.02 17.02
N ALA A 30 -20.98 16.32 16.55
CA ALA A 30 -22.31 16.89 16.36
C ALA A 30 -23.04 17.14 17.69
N ALA A 31 -23.85 18.21 17.75
CA ALA A 31 -24.67 18.53 18.91
C ALA A 31 -26.16 18.63 18.52
N PRO A 32 -27.07 17.80 19.08
CA PRO A 32 -26.78 16.69 19.98
C PRO A 32 -26.10 15.50 19.27
N VAL A 33 -25.29 14.75 20.02
CA VAL A 33 -24.65 13.52 19.53
C VAL A 33 -25.72 12.46 19.27
N ASN A 34 -25.59 11.73 18.16
CA ASN A 34 -26.44 10.58 17.85
C ASN A 34 -25.67 9.28 18.11
N ASP A 35 -25.90 8.68 19.27
CA ASP A 35 -25.17 7.48 19.73
C ASP A 35 -25.39 6.25 18.82
N GLU A 36 -26.60 6.08 18.28
CA GLU A 36 -26.92 4.96 17.37
C GLU A 36 -26.12 5.07 16.07
N LYS A 37 -26.03 6.29 15.51
CA LYS A 37 -25.22 6.56 14.31
C LYS A 37 -23.73 6.34 14.61
N VAL A 38 -23.23 6.82 15.74
CA VAL A 38 -21.83 6.64 16.16
C VAL A 38 -21.51 5.14 16.31
N HIS A 39 -22.40 4.36 16.91
CA HIS A 39 -22.22 2.92 17.06
C HIS A 39 -22.17 2.20 15.71
N ALA A 40 -23.12 2.47 14.82
CA ALA A 40 -23.15 1.87 13.48
C ALA A 40 -21.89 2.20 12.66
N LEU A 41 -21.37 3.43 12.77
CA LEU A 41 -20.14 3.83 12.10
C LEU A 41 -18.91 3.10 12.67
N LYS A 42 -18.86 2.86 13.99
CA LYS A 42 -17.80 2.07 14.63
C LYS A 42 -17.79 0.63 14.16
N GLU A 43 -18.95 -0.02 14.08
CA GLU A 43 -19.06 -1.37 13.53
C GLU A 43 -18.62 -1.42 12.05
N ARG A 44 -19.06 -0.44 11.25
CA ARG A 44 -18.68 -0.36 9.83
C ARG A 44 -17.17 -0.21 9.63
N ILE A 45 -16.48 0.55 10.48
CA ILE A 45 -15.02 0.69 10.44
C ILE A 45 -14.34 -0.66 10.66
N VAL A 46 -14.82 -1.45 11.63
CA VAL A 46 -14.27 -2.78 11.92
C VAL A 46 -14.44 -3.73 10.73
N ASP A 47 -15.62 -3.73 10.10
CA ASP A 47 -15.89 -4.56 8.92
C ASP A 47 -14.95 -4.21 7.75
N ILE A 48 -14.82 -2.92 7.44
CA ILE A 48 -13.94 -2.46 6.34
C ILE A 48 -12.49 -2.81 6.67
N ALA A 49 -12.05 -2.60 7.91
CA ALA A 49 -10.70 -2.94 8.34
C ALA A 49 -10.40 -4.44 8.20
N ALA A 50 -11.35 -5.32 8.54
CA ALA A 50 -11.20 -6.77 8.37
C ALA A 50 -11.07 -7.17 6.89
N VAL A 51 -11.89 -6.59 6.01
CA VAL A 51 -11.78 -6.81 4.55
C VAL A 51 -10.42 -6.34 4.04
N LEU A 52 -10.01 -5.12 4.42
CA LEU A 52 -8.74 -4.54 4.00
C LEU A 52 -7.55 -5.39 4.47
N GLN A 53 -7.56 -5.85 5.73
CA GLN A 53 -6.53 -6.74 6.27
C GLN A 53 -6.40 -8.02 5.45
N LYS A 54 -7.53 -8.69 5.15
CA LYS A 54 -7.52 -9.94 4.37
C LYS A 54 -6.98 -9.73 2.96
N LYS A 55 -7.34 -8.62 2.32
CA LYS A 55 -6.89 -8.29 0.96
C LYS A 55 -5.40 -7.91 0.93
N LEU A 56 -4.95 -7.08 1.86
CA LEU A 56 -3.55 -6.72 2.01
C LEU A 56 -2.67 -7.95 2.25
N ALA A 57 -3.08 -8.86 3.15
CA ALA A 57 -2.35 -10.10 3.42
C ALA A 57 -2.12 -10.96 2.16
N THR A 58 -3.03 -10.89 1.18
CA THR A 58 -2.89 -11.62 -0.09
C THR A 58 -1.88 -10.93 -1.03
N ILE A 59 -1.81 -9.60 -1.01
CA ILE A 59 -0.97 -8.81 -1.91
C ILE A 59 0.45 -8.63 -1.36
N THR A 60 0.62 -8.59 -0.03
CA THR A 60 1.91 -8.34 0.63
C THR A 60 3.03 -9.25 0.12
N PRO A 61 2.88 -10.59 0.00
CA PRO A 61 3.96 -11.44 -0.51
C PRO A 61 4.40 -11.08 -1.93
N ILE A 62 3.44 -10.70 -2.79
CA ILE A 62 3.71 -10.28 -4.18
C ILE A 62 4.50 -8.97 -4.18
N VAL A 63 4.05 -7.98 -3.40
CA VAL A 63 4.74 -6.68 -3.30
C VAL A 63 6.15 -6.85 -2.73
N SER A 64 6.30 -7.66 -1.68
CA SER A 64 7.62 -7.96 -1.09
C SER A 64 8.55 -8.63 -2.09
N PHE A 65 8.07 -9.64 -2.83
CA PHE A 65 8.86 -10.30 -3.88
C PHE A 65 9.30 -9.31 -4.96
N LEU A 66 8.38 -8.50 -5.49
CA LEU A 66 8.70 -7.51 -6.52
C LEU A 66 9.70 -6.46 -6.02
N LEU A 67 9.57 -6.04 -4.75
CA LEU A 67 10.52 -5.12 -4.13
C LEU A 67 11.91 -5.75 -4.00
N GLU A 68 12.00 -7.00 -3.54
CA GLU A 68 13.25 -7.75 -3.46
C GLU A 68 13.93 -7.89 -4.82
N GLN A 69 13.17 -8.27 -5.86
CA GLN A 69 13.69 -8.37 -7.23
C GLN A 69 14.17 -7.02 -7.75
N SER A 70 13.40 -5.94 -7.55
CA SER A 70 13.77 -4.59 -7.97
C SER A 70 15.07 -4.13 -7.30
N VAL A 71 15.21 -4.36 -5.98
CA VAL A 71 16.43 -4.02 -5.23
C VAL A 71 17.61 -4.86 -5.67
N GLY A 72 17.40 -6.16 -5.93
CA GLY A 72 18.42 -7.06 -6.44
C GLY A 72 19.00 -6.56 -7.77
N VAL A 73 18.13 -6.27 -8.74
CA VAL A 73 18.52 -5.74 -10.05
C VAL A 73 19.28 -4.42 -9.92
N MET A 74 18.78 -3.47 -9.12
CA MET A 74 19.47 -2.18 -8.91
C MET A 74 20.87 -2.37 -8.31
N LYS A 75 21.01 -3.25 -7.31
CA LYS A 75 22.33 -3.55 -6.70
C LYS A 75 23.27 -4.21 -7.71
N THR A 76 22.80 -5.14 -8.53
CA THR A 76 23.63 -5.81 -9.54
C THR A 76 24.09 -4.84 -10.63
N HIS A 77 23.23 -3.92 -11.07
CA HIS A 77 23.61 -2.93 -12.09
C HIS A 77 24.41 -1.74 -11.53
N HIS A 78 24.21 -1.33 -10.28
CA HIS A 78 25.08 -0.32 -9.64
C HIS A 78 26.42 -0.89 -9.18
N ALA A 79 26.52 -2.21 -8.93
CA ALA A 79 27.79 -2.88 -8.69
C ALA A 79 28.55 -3.20 -9.99
N GLN A 80 27.89 -3.09 -11.15
CA GLN A 80 28.49 -3.21 -12.49
C GLN A 80 29.06 -1.89 -13.03
N ASP A 81 29.17 -0.85 -12.20
CA ASP A 81 30.12 0.24 -12.41
C ASP A 81 31.43 0.01 -11.62
N PRO A 82 32.29 -0.97 -11.97
CA PRO A 82 33.70 -0.87 -11.66
C PRO A 82 34.41 -0.17 -12.83
N THR A 83 34.92 1.03 -12.56
CA THR A 83 36.10 1.62 -13.21
C THR A 83 36.06 1.84 -14.73
N GLU A 84 35.68 3.05 -15.17
CA GLU A 84 36.41 3.71 -16.26
C GLU A 84 37.72 4.28 -15.71
N ASP A 85 38.63 3.41 -15.25
CA ASP A 85 40.04 3.75 -15.05
C ASP A 85 40.88 2.47 -15.14
N ASN A 86 41.28 2.12 -16.38
CA ASN A 86 42.55 1.48 -16.82
C ASN A 86 42.34 0.61 -18.10
N VAL A 87 42.58 1.13 -19.33
CA VAL A 87 43.87 1.24 -20.11
C VAL A 87 44.19 -0.06 -20.90
N PRO A 88 44.76 -0.14 -22.16
CA PRO A 88 45.71 0.77 -22.87
C PRO A 88 45.58 0.96 -24.42
N LYS A 89 46.50 1.80 -24.97
CA LYS A 89 47.05 1.92 -26.35
C LYS A 89 46.55 3.09 -27.22
N LYS A 90 47.47 4.02 -27.47
CA LYS A 90 47.86 4.30 -28.86
C LYS A 90 49.32 4.71 -28.97
N ASP A 91 50.11 3.79 -29.53
CA ASP A 91 51.32 4.11 -30.27
C ASP A 91 50.97 5.10 -31.39
N LYS A 92 51.60 6.28 -31.39
CA LYS A 92 52.31 6.88 -32.53
C LYS A 92 53.01 8.18 -32.14
#